data_AF-A0A2U3K5J7-F1
#
_entry.id   AF-A0A2U3K5J7-F1
#
_cell.length_a   1.000
_cell.length_b   1.000
_cell.length_c   1.000
_cell.angle_alpha   90.00
_cell.angle_beta   90.00
_cell.angle_gamma   90.00
#
_symmetry.space_group_name_H-M   'P 1'
#
loop_
_entity.id
_entity.type
_entity.pdbx_description
1 polymer ?
#
loop_
_entity_poly.entity_id
_entity_poly.type
_entity_poly.pdbx_seq_one_letter_code
_entity_poly.pdbx_strand_id
1 'polypeptide(L)'
;MPFRAALAFLLLSLCACKPPEGSHPKAIIGALLIDGAGGPPLSDSVVVVSDDRIRAAGPRSTVPIPSEADKIDGSSKFVMPLVVDICDSAAPPGLLHAANPEEARAQVAELAARKAGAIHLGETGRATVEAALEAARAAGIPVTGHISTQAGARLLVDNGAASLVGMIRDTEELDAAFVARLRDLRIVVAPALANAGPGLEAARRNTRRLFQAGVLLAVASEGGDPIHEAELLVEAGVPPLDTIVAATHNGAMALHQLEQRGTIEAEKRADLLVLSANPGEDIRNLRRVALRMVAGEWLR
;
A
#
# COMPACT_ATOMS: atom_id res chain seq x y z
N MET A 1 -43.17 0.18 63.95
CA MET A 1 -43.20 -0.96 63.00
C MET A 1 -44.51 -0.86 62.22
N PRO A 2 -44.59 -0.95 60.87
CA PRO A 2 -43.57 -1.22 59.86
C PRO A 2 -43.39 -0.08 58.82
N PHE A 3 -42.46 -0.33 57.89
CA PHE A 3 -41.85 0.51 56.86
C PHE A 3 -42.45 0.22 55.46
N ARG A 4 -42.25 1.15 54.50
CA ARG A 4 -42.14 0.99 53.00
C ARG A 4 -43.42 0.84 52.16
N ALA A 5 -43.55 1.41 50.96
CA ALA A 5 -42.66 2.21 50.11
C ALA A 5 -43.47 3.03 49.08
N ALA A 6 -43.09 4.28 48.86
CA ALA A 6 -43.56 5.09 47.72
C ALA A 6 -42.53 4.98 46.58
N LEU A 7 -43.00 4.56 45.41
CA LEU A 7 -42.20 4.37 44.20
C LEU A 7 -42.04 5.74 43.50
N ALA A 8 -40.84 6.32 43.54
CA ALA A 8 -40.51 7.53 42.80
C ALA A 8 -40.12 7.15 41.35
N PHE A 9 -40.89 7.63 40.37
CA PHE A 9 -40.55 7.54 38.95
C PHE A 9 -39.51 8.63 38.63
N LEU A 10 -38.25 8.23 38.51
CA LEU A 10 -37.17 9.07 38.03
C LEU A 10 -37.18 9.06 36.48
N LEU A 11 -37.69 10.12 35.87
CA LEU A 11 -37.56 10.35 34.42
C LEU A 11 -36.08 10.66 34.12
N LEU A 12 -35.33 9.63 33.71
CA LEU A 12 -34.01 9.80 33.12
C LEU A 12 -34.17 10.47 31.76
N SER A 13 -33.84 11.77 31.71
CA SER A 13 -33.59 12.49 30.47
C SER A 13 -32.45 11.81 29.72
N LEU A 14 -32.79 11.07 28.66
CA LEU A 14 -31.83 10.61 27.67
C LEU A 14 -31.26 11.84 26.97
N CYS A 15 -30.08 12.30 27.41
CA CYS A 15 -29.21 13.11 26.57
C CYS A 15 -28.88 12.27 25.33
N ALA A 16 -29.64 12.46 24.27
CA ALA A 16 -29.24 12.03 22.94
C ALA A 16 -27.92 12.76 22.64
N CYS A 17 -26.81 12.03 22.71
CA CYS A 17 -25.56 12.49 22.15
C CYS A 17 -25.84 12.74 20.67
N LYS A 18 -25.89 14.01 20.28
CA LYS A 18 -25.85 14.41 18.88
C LYS A 18 -24.61 13.70 18.31
N PRO A 19 -24.73 12.88 17.25
CA PRO A 19 -23.54 12.39 16.56
C PRO A 19 -22.68 13.61 16.22
N PRO A 20 -21.34 13.50 16.28
CA PRO A 20 -20.48 14.60 15.88
C PRO A 20 -20.98 15.08 14.51
N GLU A 21 -21.19 16.40 14.36
CA GLU A 21 -21.54 16.97 13.06
C GLU A 21 -20.53 16.42 12.05
N GLY A 22 -21.02 15.56 11.15
CA GLY A 22 -20.18 14.90 10.15
C GLY A 22 -19.38 15.95 9.41
N SER A 23 -18.11 15.64 9.10
CA SER A 23 -17.25 16.64 8.47
C SER A 23 -17.90 17.05 7.14
N HIS A 24 -17.93 18.36 6.86
CA HIS A 24 -18.52 18.86 5.61
C HIS A 24 -17.90 18.10 4.43
N PRO A 25 -18.71 17.61 3.46
CA PRO A 25 -18.19 16.92 2.29
C PRO A 25 -17.13 17.78 1.59
N LYS A 26 -16.14 17.15 0.98
CA LYS A 26 -15.07 17.84 0.24
C LYS A 26 -15.15 17.42 -1.21
N ALA A 27 -14.96 18.36 -2.14
CA ALA A 27 -14.97 18.08 -3.57
C ALA A 27 -13.74 18.69 -4.24
N ILE A 28 -12.88 17.85 -4.82
CA ILE A 28 -11.79 18.28 -5.70
C ILE A 28 -12.35 18.32 -7.12
N ILE A 29 -12.33 19.49 -7.76
CA ILE A 29 -13.07 19.73 -9.01
C ILE A 29 -12.12 20.18 -10.12
N GLY A 30 -12.15 19.51 -11.26
CA GLY A 30 -11.43 19.89 -12.47
C GLY A 30 -9.98 19.40 -12.56
N ALA A 31 -9.55 18.51 -11.66
CA ALA A 31 -8.21 17.93 -11.70
C ALA A 31 -8.10 16.85 -12.78
N LEU A 32 -6.85 16.56 -13.19
CA LEU A 32 -6.55 15.30 -13.86
C LEU A 32 -6.41 14.19 -12.81
N LEU A 33 -7.27 13.18 -12.88
CA LEU A 33 -7.32 12.04 -11.97
C LEU A 33 -6.46 10.88 -12.49
N ILE A 34 -5.52 10.43 -11.66
CA ILE A 34 -4.81 9.16 -11.80
C ILE A 34 -5.33 8.25 -10.69
N ASP A 35 -6.18 7.29 -11.02
CA ASP A 35 -6.92 6.49 -10.04
C ASP A 35 -6.05 5.48 -9.27
N GLY A 36 -4.83 5.21 -9.75
CA GLY A 36 -3.90 4.21 -9.19
C GLY A 36 -4.15 2.79 -9.68
N ALA A 37 -5.23 2.52 -10.42
CA ALA A 37 -5.61 1.18 -10.90
C ALA A 37 -4.96 0.80 -12.23
N GLY A 38 -4.21 1.72 -12.86
CA GLY A 38 -3.52 1.51 -14.13
C GLY A 38 -4.35 1.87 -15.37
N GLY A 39 -5.53 2.45 -15.17
CA GLY A 39 -6.31 3.04 -16.25
C GLY A 39 -5.68 4.33 -16.81
N PRO A 40 -6.14 4.80 -17.99
CA PRO A 40 -5.70 6.08 -18.51
C PRO A 40 -6.13 7.22 -17.58
N PRO A 41 -5.29 8.24 -17.37
CA PRO A 41 -5.69 9.38 -16.54
C PRO A 41 -6.90 10.13 -17.09
N LEU A 42 -7.78 10.58 -16.19
CA LEU A 42 -9.04 11.23 -16.52
C LEU A 42 -8.96 12.75 -16.31
N SER A 43 -9.11 13.51 -17.40
CA SER A 43 -9.16 14.98 -17.34
C SER A 43 -10.54 15.49 -16.91
N ASP A 44 -10.58 16.71 -16.34
CA ASP A 44 -11.81 17.37 -15.81
C ASP A 44 -12.63 16.42 -14.91
N SER A 45 -11.95 15.88 -13.90
CA SER A 45 -12.54 14.94 -12.94
C SER A 45 -13.13 15.65 -11.72
N VAL A 46 -13.98 14.94 -10.99
CA VAL A 46 -14.44 15.30 -9.66
C VAL A 46 -14.17 14.13 -8.72
N VAL A 47 -13.61 14.43 -7.54
CA VAL A 47 -13.49 13.48 -6.42
C VAL A 47 -14.24 14.06 -5.23
N VAL A 48 -15.27 13.35 -4.77
CA VAL A 48 -16.08 13.71 -3.60
C VAL A 48 -15.69 12.83 -2.43
N VAL A 49 -15.43 13.45 -1.29
CA VAL A 49 -15.07 12.80 -0.03
C VAL A 49 -16.11 13.18 1.03
N SER A 50 -16.51 12.21 1.84
CA SER A 50 -17.38 12.42 3.00
C SER A 50 -16.82 11.62 4.17
N ASP A 51 -16.69 12.26 5.33
CA ASP A 51 -15.97 11.71 6.47
C ASP A 51 -14.58 11.19 6.04
N ASP A 52 -14.27 9.91 6.28
CA ASP A 52 -13.00 9.29 5.90
C ASP A 52 -13.03 8.57 4.54
N ARG A 53 -14.11 8.67 3.77
CA ARG A 53 -14.36 7.87 2.54
C ARG A 53 -14.51 8.68 1.28
N ILE A 54 -14.04 8.09 0.19
CA ILE A 54 -14.35 8.55 -1.17
C ILE A 54 -15.79 8.17 -1.46
N ARG A 55 -16.64 9.17 -1.67
CA ARG A 55 -18.05 8.98 -2.00
C ARG A 55 -18.25 8.68 -3.49
N ALA A 56 -17.51 9.38 -4.34
CA ALA A 56 -17.54 9.21 -5.78
C ALA A 56 -16.29 9.81 -6.42
N ALA A 57 -15.83 9.23 -7.53
CA ALA A 57 -14.77 9.78 -8.37
C ALA A 57 -15.09 9.49 -9.84
N GLY A 58 -14.82 10.44 -10.73
CA GLY A 58 -15.11 10.28 -12.16
C GLY A 58 -15.24 11.61 -12.91
N PRO A 59 -15.79 11.59 -14.13
CA PRO A 59 -15.93 12.80 -14.95
C PRO A 59 -16.81 13.83 -14.28
N ARG A 60 -16.46 15.11 -14.38
CA ARG A 60 -17.27 16.22 -13.84
C ARG A 60 -18.69 16.24 -14.39
N SER A 61 -18.91 15.75 -15.60
CA SER A 61 -20.23 15.65 -16.23
C SER A 61 -21.15 14.62 -15.57
N THR A 62 -20.62 13.67 -14.80
CA THR A 62 -21.40 12.54 -14.23
C THR A 62 -21.40 12.50 -12.71
N VAL A 63 -20.40 13.06 -12.04
CA VAL A 63 -20.31 13.03 -10.57
C VAL A 63 -21.02 14.25 -9.98
N PRO A 64 -22.10 14.07 -9.18
CA PRO A 64 -22.77 15.17 -8.51
C PRO A 64 -21.88 15.80 -7.44
N ILE A 65 -21.80 17.12 -7.42
CA ILE A 65 -21.07 17.87 -6.39
C ILE A 65 -22.10 18.36 -5.35
N PRO A 66 -22.03 17.94 -4.08
CA PRO A 66 -22.91 18.45 -3.03
C PRO A 66 -22.80 19.97 -2.89
N SER A 67 -23.93 20.63 -2.65
CA SER A 67 -23.99 22.10 -2.59
C SER A 67 -23.19 22.70 -1.44
N GLU A 68 -23.18 21.97 -0.33
CA GLU A 68 -22.55 22.22 0.96
C GLU A 68 -21.11 21.74 1.03
N ALA A 69 -20.58 21.14 -0.06
CA ALA A 69 -19.22 20.66 -0.07
C ALA A 69 -18.22 21.82 0.01
N ASP A 70 -17.15 21.63 0.77
CA ASP A 70 -15.93 22.40 0.65
C ASP A 70 -15.35 22.14 -0.75
N LYS A 71 -15.30 23.17 -1.60
CA LYS A 71 -14.87 23.05 -3.01
C LYS A 71 -13.39 23.40 -3.14
N ILE A 72 -12.62 22.44 -3.62
CA ILE A 72 -11.20 22.58 -3.91
C ILE A 72 -11.05 22.71 -5.43
N ASP A 73 -10.44 23.80 -5.86
CA ASP A 73 -10.09 23.99 -7.27
C ASP A 73 -8.94 23.06 -7.65
N GLY A 74 -9.25 22.05 -8.46
CA GLY A 74 -8.32 21.10 -9.03
C GLY A 74 -7.80 21.52 -10.41
N SER A 75 -8.21 22.68 -10.94
CA SER A 75 -7.76 23.15 -12.24
C SER A 75 -6.23 23.21 -12.30
N SER A 76 -5.64 22.63 -13.35
CA SER A 76 -4.18 22.51 -13.51
C SER A 76 -3.49 21.72 -12.38
N LYS A 77 -4.22 20.85 -11.68
CA LYS A 77 -3.70 19.92 -10.67
C LYS A 77 -3.91 18.48 -11.09
N PHE A 78 -3.18 17.60 -10.41
CA PHE A 78 -3.24 16.16 -10.60
C PHE A 78 -3.64 15.53 -9.26
N VAL A 79 -4.63 14.65 -9.25
CA VAL A 79 -5.06 13.94 -8.05
C VAL A 79 -4.78 12.45 -8.20
N MET A 80 -4.21 11.84 -7.17
CA MET A 80 -3.87 10.41 -7.13
C MET A 80 -3.97 9.84 -5.71
N PRO A 81 -4.01 8.50 -5.52
CA PRO A 81 -3.90 7.92 -4.19
C PRO A 81 -2.58 8.31 -3.52
N LEU A 82 -2.59 8.35 -2.19
CA LEU A 82 -1.37 8.44 -1.40
C LEU A 82 -0.48 7.21 -1.65
N VAL A 83 0.82 7.44 -1.73
CA VAL A 83 1.84 6.37 -1.85
C VAL A 83 1.68 5.34 -0.73
N VAL A 84 1.80 4.07 -1.09
CA VAL A 84 1.79 2.90 -0.22
C VAL A 84 3.18 2.28 -0.30
N ASP A 85 4.02 2.63 0.65
CA ASP A 85 5.30 1.97 0.88
C ASP A 85 5.06 0.69 1.69
N ILE A 86 5.47 -0.46 1.17
CA ILE A 86 5.23 -1.74 1.85
C ILE A 86 6.10 -1.95 3.08
N CYS A 87 7.16 -1.13 3.27
CA CYS A 87 8.01 -1.16 4.45
C CYS A 87 7.59 -0.14 5.53
N ASP A 88 6.87 0.92 5.15
CA ASP A 88 6.42 1.99 6.05
C ASP A 88 4.88 2.05 6.10
N SER A 89 4.27 0.95 6.54
CA SER A 89 2.83 0.89 6.78
C SER A 89 2.46 1.44 8.16
N ALA A 90 1.29 2.07 8.28
CA ALA A 90 0.77 2.63 9.54
C ALA A 90 0.66 1.59 10.68
N ALA A 91 0.64 0.31 10.33
CA ALA A 91 0.97 -0.82 11.19
C ALA A 91 2.12 -1.58 10.52
N PRO A 92 3.40 -1.32 10.87
CA PRO A 92 4.54 -1.95 10.21
C PRO A 92 4.49 -3.47 10.41
N PRO A 93 5.00 -4.26 9.45
CA PRO A 93 5.04 -5.70 9.59
C PRO A 93 5.89 -6.09 10.81
N GLY A 94 5.55 -7.23 11.42
CA GLY A 94 6.39 -7.84 12.45
C GLY A 94 7.72 -8.28 11.84
N LEU A 95 8.83 -7.75 12.34
CA LEU A 95 10.16 -8.15 11.88
C LEU A 95 10.52 -9.52 12.47
N LEU A 96 10.89 -10.47 11.61
CA LEU A 96 11.36 -11.80 12.01
C LEU A 96 12.83 -11.96 11.61
N HIS A 97 13.67 -12.07 12.64
CA HIS A 97 15.10 -12.31 12.53
C HIS A 97 15.44 -13.52 13.40
N ALA A 98 15.36 -14.71 12.82
CA ALA A 98 15.62 -15.97 13.51
C ALA A 98 16.87 -16.64 12.94
N ALA A 99 17.73 -17.15 13.83
CA ALA A 99 18.93 -17.87 13.43
C ALA A 99 18.65 -19.35 13.13
N ASN A 100 17.56 -19.90 13.68
CA ASN A 100 17.22 -21.31 13.57
C ASN A 100 15.69 -21.57 13.54
N PRO A 101 15.25 -22.79 13.17
CA PRO A 101 13.83 -23.13 13.06
C PRO A 101 13.01 -23.00 14.35
N GLU A 102 13.62 -23.19 15.52
CA GLU A 102 12.93 -23.09 16.80
C GLU A 102 12.61 -21.63 17.12
N GLU A 103 13.61 -20.75 17.00
CA GLU A 103 13.45 -19.30 17.13
C GLU A 103 12.42 -18.74 16.15
N ALA A 104 12.42 -19.21 14.90
CA ALA A 104 11.45 -18.78 13.89
C ALA A 104 10.01 -19.06 14.34
N ARG A 105 9.72 -20.28 14.80
CA ARG A 105 8.38 -20.65 15.29
C ARG A 105 7.99 -19.84 16.51
N ALA A 106 8.92 -19.62 17.44
CA ALA A 106 8.68 -18.85 18.65
C ALA A 106 8.36 -17.37 18.33
N GLN A 107 9.13 -16.73 17.45
CA GLN A 107 8.89 -15.35 17.04
C GLN A 107 7.55 -15.22 16.29
N VAL A 108 7.21 -16.16 15.40
CA VAL A 108 5.90 -16.16 14.73
C VAL A 108 4.77 -16.27 15.77
N ALA A 109 4.89 -17.13 16.77
CA ALA A 109 3.90 -17.27 17.83
C ALA A 109 3.73 -15.97 18.63
N GLU A 110 4.82 -15.25 18.93
CA GLU A 110 4.76 -13.93 19.57
C GLU A 110 4.05 -12.90 18.69
N LEU A 111 4.41 -12.82 17.41
CA LEU A 111 3.78 -11.92 16.45
C LEU A 111 2.28 -12.22 16.29
N ALA A 112 1.90 -13.50 16.27
CA ALA A 112 0.51 -13.93 16.26
C ALA A 112 -0.24 -13.53 17.54
N ALA A 113 0.37 -13.70 18.71
CA ALA A 113 -0.21 -13.28 19.98
C ALA A 113 -0.44 -11.75 20.03
N ARG A 114 0.42 -10.98 19.37
CA ARG A 114 0.30 -9.53 19.20
C ARG A 114 -0.63 -9.11 18.05
N LYS A 115 -1.22 -10.07 17.34
CA LYS A 115 -2.10 -9.87 16.17
C LYS A 115 -1.42 -9.05 15.07
N ALA A 116 -0.15 -9.33 14.80
CA ALA A 116 0.56 -8.72 13.67
C ALA A 116 -0.18 -9.03 12.36
N GLY A 117 -0.42 -7.99 11.55
CA GLY A 117 -1.14 -8.14 10.28
C GLY A 117 -0.31 -8.76 9.15
N ALA A 118 1.02 -8.69 9.26
CA ALA A 118 1.98 -9.27 8.32
C ALA A 118 3.33 -9.47 9.01
N ILE A 119 4.19 -10.30 8.41
CA ILE A 119 5.57 -10.56 8.85
C ILE A 119 6.54 -10.17 7.74
N HIS A 120 7.63 -9.49 8.09
CA HIS A 120 8.78 -9.32 7.21
C HIS A 120 9.88 -10.27 7.69
N LEU A 121 10.17 -11.28 6.87
CA LEU A 121 11.20 -12.29 7.11
C LEU A 121 12.52 -11.86 6.46
N GLY A 122 13.54 -11.59 7.27
CA GLY A 122 14.90 -11.34 6.79
C GLY A 122 15.55 -12.59 6.19
N GLU A 123 16.65 -12.41 5.46
CA GLU A 123 17.40 -13.52 4.87
C GLU A 123 17.96 -14.46 5.96
N THR A 124 17.67 -15.75 5.83
CA THR A 124 18.08 -16.79 6.79
C THR A 124 18.20 -18.16 6.10
N GLY A 125 18.62 -19.18 6.83
CA GLY A 125 18.83 -20.53 6.30
C GLY A 125 17.53 -21.23 5.89
N ARG A 126 17.62 -22.19 4.94
CA ARG A 126 16.47 -22.90 4.38
C ARG A 126 15.50 -23.45 5.43
N ALA A 127 16.02 -24.22 6.39
CA ALA A 127 15.20 -24.83 7.44
C ALA A 127 14.46 -23.79 8.29
N THR A 128 15.06 -22.61 8.48
CA THR A 128 14.47 -21.49 9.23
C THR A 128 13.35 -20.84 8.41
N VAL A 129 13.56 -20.62 7.11
CA VAL A 129 12.52 -20.12 6.20
C VAL A 129 11.30 -21.04 6.17
N GLU A 130 11.52 -22.34 6.00
CA GLU A 130 10.47 -23.35 5.98
C GLU A 130 9.66 -23.35 7.27
N ALA A 131 10.34 -23.34 8.43
CA ALA A 131 9.69 -23.30 9.73
C ALA A 131 8.92 -21.99 9.99
N ALA A 132 9.46 -20.84 9.56
CA ALA A 132 8.80 -19.54 9.68
C ALA A 132 7.52 -19.49 8.85
N LEU A 133 7.60 -19.87 7.58
CA LEU A 133 6.45 -19.86 6.66
C LEU A 133 5.39 -20.89 7.05
N GLU A 134 5.80 -22.08 7.51
CA GLU A 134 4.87 -23.08 8.04
C GLU A 134 4.09 -22.56 9.25
N ALA A 135 4.79 -21.97 10.23
CA ALA A 135 4.16 -21.41 11.41
C ALA A 135 3.27 -20.20 11.08
N ALA A 136 3.72 -19.31 10.19
CA ALA A 136 2.95 -18.13 9.80
C ALA A 136 1.67 -18.52 9.06
N ARG A 137 1.75 -19.53 8.17
CA ARG A 137 0.59 -20.12 7.51
C ARG A 137 -0.39 -20.72 8.51
N ALA A 138 0.10 -21.45 9.53
CA ALA A 138 -0.76 -21.98 10.59
C ALA A 138 -1.44 -20.88 11.42
N ALA A 139 -0.79 -19.73 11.58
CA ALA A 139 -1.33 -18.55 12.25
C ALA A 139 -2.20 -17.65 11.33
N GLY A 140 -2.24 -17.92 10.01
CA GLY A 140 -2.95 -17.10 9.04
C GLY A 140 -2.31 -15.73 8.78
N ILE A 141 -1.01 -15.59 9.01
CA ILE A 141 -0.29 -14.31 8.86
C ILE A 141 0.49 -14.32 7.54
N PRO A 142 0.27 -13.36 6.62
CA PRO A 142 1.04 -13.26 5.39
C PRO A 142 2.50 -12.88 5.67
N VAL A 143 3.41 -13.44 4.89
CA VAL A 143 4.86 -13.21 5.01
C VAL A 143 5.40 -12.56 3.76
N THR A 144 6.09 -11.44 3.95
CA THR A 144 6.96 -10.80 2.96
C THR A 144 8.40 -11.26 3.22
N GLY A 145 9.05 -11.87 2.22
CA GLY A 145 10.41 -12.36 2.38
C GLY A 145 11.45 -11.45 1.71
N HIS A 146 12.55 -11.18 2.41
CA HIS A 146 13.68 -10.46 1.83
C HIS A 146 14.48 -11.37 0.88
N ILE A 147 14.89 -10.84 -0.29
CA ILE A 147 15.63 -11.58 -1.31
C ILE A 147 16.88 -10.84 -1.80
N SER A 148 17.93 -11.61 -2.04
CA SER A 148 19.12 -11.17 -2.78
C SER A 148 19.47 -12.12 -3.95
N THR A 149 18.90 -13.32 -3.96
CA THR A 149 19.26 -14.42 -4.87
C THR A 149 18.03 -15.06 -5.52
N GLN A 150 18.17 -15.60 -6.73
CA GLN A 150 17.07 -16.34 -7.38
C GLN A 150 16.69 -17.60 -6.60
N ALA A 151 17.68 -18.30 -6.01
CA ALA A 151 17.43 -19.48 -5.21
C ALA A 151 16.64 -19.15 -3.92
N GLY A 152 16.96 -18.04 -3.24
CA GLY A 152 16.23 -17.56 -2.07
C GLY A 152 14.80 -17.15 -2.41
N ALA A 153 14.62 -16.39 -3.50
CA ALA A 153 13.30 -16.00 -3.99
C ALA A 153 12.42 -17.22 -4.30
N ARG A 154 12.98 -18.23 -4.96
CA ARG A 154 12.26 -19.49 -5.26
C ARG A 154 11.87 -20.23 -4.01
N LEU A 155 12.76 -20.35 -3.03
CA LEU A 155 12.47 -20.99 -1.76
C LEU A 155 11.29 -20.32 -1.04
N LEU A 156 11.26 -18.98 -0.98
CA LEU A 156 10.18 -18.22 -0.35
C LEU A 156 8.83 -18.46 -1.05
N VAL A 157 8.80 -18.37 -2.38
CA VAL A 157 7.55 -18.55 -3.14
C VAL A 157 7.08 -20.01 -3.13
N ASP A 158 8.00 -20.98 -3.16
CA ASP A 158 7.68 -22.40 -3.03
C ASP A 158 7.05 -22.75 -1.66
N ASN A 159 7.38 -21.97 -0.63
CA ASN A 159 6.85 -22.12 0.73
C ASN A 159 5.72 -21.14 1.08
N GLY A 160 5.22 -20.38 0.12
CA GLY A 160 4.00 -19.58 0.28
C GLY A 160 4.19 -18.16 0.81
N ALA A 161 5.36 -17.54 0.60
CA ALA A 161 5.51 -16.10 0.81
C ALA A 161 4.50 -15.31 -0.06
N ALA A 162 3.89 -14.28 0.52
CA ALA A 162 2.85 -13.46 -0.12
C ALA A 162 3.45 -12.38 -1.03
N SER A 163 4.61 -11.84 -0.66
CA SER A 163 5.36 -10.86 -1.45
C SER A 163 6.85 -10.96 -1.17
N LEU A 164 7.65 -10.28 -1.99
CA LEU A 164 9.11 -10.27 -1.88
C LEU A 164 9.61 -8.82 -1.79
N VAL A 165 10.59 -8.57 -0.91
CA VAL A 165 11.32 -7.31 -0.80
C VAL A 165 12.78 -7.54 -1.19
N GLY A 166 13.37 -6.58 -1.90
CA GLY A 166 14.72 -6.70 -2.45
C GLY A 166 14.72 -7.26 -3.88
N MET A 167 15.91 -7.48 -4.42
CA MET A 167 16.09 -7.98 -5.79
C MET A 167 17.09 -9.12 -5.90
N ILE A 168 16.80 -9.99 -6.87
CA ILE A 168 17.73 -10.99 -7.40
C ILE A 168 18.92 -10.25 -8.00
N ARG A 169 20.10 -10.44 -7.40
CA ARG A 169 21.36 -9.76 -7.79
C ARG A 169 22.50 -10.75 -8.05
N ASP A 170 22.30 -12.03 -7.80
CA ASP A 170 23.27 -13.12 -7.99
C ASP A 170 23.33 -13.66 -9.43
N THR A 171 22.33 -13.33 -10.26
CA THR A 171 22.27 -13.70 -11.67
C THR A 171 21.59 -12.63 -12.50
N GLU A 172 21.96 -12.55 -13.78
CA GLU A 172 21.24 -11.77 -14.78
C GLU A 172 20.34 -12.63 -15.67
N GLU A 173 20.49 -13.95 -15.60
CA GLU A 173 19.66 -14.91 -16.32
C GLU A 173 18.56 -15.37 -15.38
N LEU A 174 17.43 -14.65 -15.40
CA LEU A 174 16.24 -15.04 -14.66
C LEU A 174 15.62 -16.29 -15.28
N ASP A 175 15.36 -17.31 -14.46
CA ASP A 175 14.71 -18.54 -14.88
C ASP A 175 13.29 -18.23 -15.36
N ALA A 176 13.01 -18.50 -16.64
CA ALA A 176 11.74 -18.12 -17.26
C ALA A 176 10.53 -18.80 -16.59
N ALA A 177 10.70 -20.05 -16.13
CA ALA A 177 9.65 -20.77 -15.41
C ALA A 177 9.35 -20.12 -14.05
N PHE A 178 10.39 -19.68 -13.33
CA PHE A 178 10.23 -18.94 -12.09
C PHE A 178 9.55 -17.58 -12.31
N VAL A 179 9.96 -16.81 -13.33
CA VAL A 179 9.32 -15.52 -13.66
C VAL A 179 7.84 -15.69 -14.02
N ALA A 180 7.51 -16.70 -14.84
CA ALA A 180 6.13 -17.03 -15.16
C ALA A 180 5.33 -17.38 -13.90
N ARG A 181 5.93 -18.13 -12.98
CA ARG A 181 5.28 -18.47 -11.70
C ARG A 181 5.03 -17.25 -10.81
N LEU A 182 5.94 -16.28 -10.75
CA LEU A 182 5.72 -15.01 -10.03
C LEU A 182 4.49 -14.28 -10.59
N ARG A 183 4.39 -14.17 -11.91
CA ARG A 183 3.24 -13.55 -12.60
C ARG A 183 1.94 -14.31 -12.34
N ASP A 184 1.94 -15.62 -12.54
CA ASP A 184 0.73 -16.45 -12.50
C ASP A 184 0.17 -16.55 -11.07
N LEU A 185 1.04 -16.54 -10.06
CA LEU A 185 0.66 -16.45 -8.64
C LEU A 185 0.38 -15.02 -8.17
N ARG A 186 0.58 -14.01 -9.03
CA ARG A 186 0.48 -12.58 -8.70
C ARG A 186 1.35 -12.18 -7.50
N ILE A 187 2.54 -12.75 -7.39
CA ILE A 187 3.51 -12.35 -6.37
C ILE A 187 3.94 -10.92 -6.63
N VAL A 188 3.82 -10.06 -5.63
CA VAL A 188 4.33 -8.70 -5.68
C VAL A 188 5.81 -8.71 -5.31
N VAL A 189 6.64 -8.10 -6.16
CA VAL A 189 8.07 -7.90 -5.91
C VAL A 189 8.31 -6.42 -5.69
N ALA A 190 8.88 -6.05 -4.54
CA ALA A 190 9.27 -4.68 -4.23
C ALA A 190 10.80 -4.57 -4.26
N PRO A 191 11.38 -3.99 -5.33
CA PRO A 191 12.81 -4.10 -5.58
C PRO A 191 13.75 -3.53 -4.51
N ALA A 192 13.32 -2.51 -3.76
CA ALA A 192 14.16 -1.78 -2.80
C ALA A 192 15.52 -1.38 -3.41
N LEU A 193 15.48 -0.78 -4.61
CA LEU A 193 16.67 -0.41 -5.38
C LEU A 193 17.58 0.54 -4.61
N ALA A 194 17.02 1.45 -3.81
CA ALA A 194 17.81 2.33 -2.94
C ALA A 194 18.76 1.56 -1.99
N ASN A 195 18.41 0.32 -1.65
CA ASN A 195 19.12 -0.55 -0.72
C ASN A 195 19.96 -1.64 -1.43
N ALA A 196 19.97 -1.63 -2.77
CA ALA A 196 20.64 -2.66 -3.57
C ALA A 196 22.18 -2.60 -3.53
N GLY A 197 22.77 -1.54 -2.98
CA GLY A 197 24.22 -1.41 -2.77
C GLY A 197 25.05 -1.69 -4.04
N PRO A 198 26.16 -2.47 -3.95
CA PRO A 198 26.99 -2.80 -5.12
C PRO A 198 26.25 -3.56 -6.24
N GLY A 199 25.11 -4.18 -5.95
CA GLY A 199 24.31 -4.91 -6.91
C GLY A 199 23.19 -4.10 -7.58
N LEU A 200 23.16 -2.76 -7.40
CA LEU A 200 22.13 -1.87 -7.95
C LEU A 200 21.91 -2.06 -9.45
N GLU A 201 22.98 -2.17 -10.23
CA GLU A 201 22.86 -2.28 -11.69
C GLU A 201 22.24 -3.61 -12.13
N ALA A 202 22.60 -4.72 -11.48
CA ALA A 202 21.95 -6.01 -11.70
C ALA A 202 20.48 -5.96 -11.24
N ALA A 203 20.21 -5.34 -10.09
CA ALA A 203 18.86 -5.15 -9.56
C ALA A 203 17.98 -4.36 -10.55
N ARG A 204 18.44 -3.22 -11.08
CA ARG A 204 17.71 -2.42 -12.09
C ARG A 204 17.39 -3.22 -13.34
N ARG A 205 18.37 -3.97 -13.87
CA ARG A 205 18.16 -4.83 -15.05
C ARG A 205 17.12 -5.91 -14.77
N ASN A 206 17.19 -6.57 -13.62
CA ASN A 206 16.23 -7.60 -13.24
C ASN A 206 14.84 -7.02 -12.93
N THR A 207 14.74 -5.83 -12.33
CA THR A 207 13.47 -5.12 -12.13
C THR A 207 12.79 -4.87 -13.47
N ARG A 208 13.54 -4.38 -14.47
CA ARG A 208 13.03 -4.19 -15.83
C ARG A 208 12.53 -5.50 -16.44
N ARG A 209 13.29 -6.58 -16.32
CA ARG A 209 12.92 -7.91 -16.86
C ARG A 209 11.63 -8.43 -16.22
N LEU A 210 11.50 -8.32 -14.90
CA LEU A 210 10.29 -8.71 -14.17
C LEU A 210 9.09 -7.87 -14.60
N PHE A 211 9.24 -6.56 -14.69
CA PHE A 211 8.19 -5.66 -15.19
C PHE A 211 7.74 -6.04 -16.61
N GLN A 212 8.68 -6.22 -17.54
CA GLN A 212 8.39 -6.59 -18.93
C GLN A 212 7.71 -7.97 -19.04
N ALA A 213 7.94 -8.86 -18.07
CA ALA A 213 7.29 -10.16 -18.01
C ALA A 213 5.88 -10.12 -17.37
N GLY A 214 5.42 -8.96 -16.91
CA GLY A 214 4.12 -8.78 -16.26
C GLY A 214 4.09 -9.15 -14.79
N VAL A 215 5.24 -9.25 -14.12
CA VAL A 215 5.31 -9.42 -12.66
C VAL A 215 4.94 -8.10 -12.00
N LEU A 216 4.13 -8.17 -10.94
CA LEU A 216 3.65 -6.99 -10.22
C LEU A 216 4.77 -6.41 -9.38
N LEU A 217 5.05 -5.13 -9.59
CA LEU A 217 6.05 -4.39 -8.81
C LEU A 217 5.40 -3.53 -7.73
N ALA A 218 6.08 -3.32 -6.61
CA ALA A 218 5.70 -2.33 -5.60
C ALA A 218 6.88 -1.46 -5.16
N VAL A 219 6.58 -0.36 -4.46
CA VAL A 219 7.58 0.49 -3.80
C VAL A 219 7.87 -0.04 -2.40
N ALA A 220 9.16 -0.20 -2.08
CA ALA A 220 9.68 -0.47 -0.75
C ALA A 220 10.89 0.45 -0.51
N SER A 221 10.81 1.33 0.49
CA SER A 221 11.95 2.22 0.81
C SER A 221 12.90 1.67 1.87
N GLU A 222 12.50 0.59 2.56
CA GLU A 222 13.21 0.05 3.73
C GLU A 222 13.58 1.10 4.78
N GLY A 223 12.69 2.06 5.03
CA GLY A 223 12.88 3.16 5.98
C GLY A 223 13.52 4.42 5.38
N GLY A 224 13.75 4.43 4.07
CA GLY A 224 14.22 5.57 3.29
C GLY A 224 13.08 6.45 2.73
N ASP A 225 13.35 7.12 1.60
CA ASP A 225 12.38 7.94 0.88
C ASP A 225 11.67 7.12 -0.22
N PRO A 226 10.36 6.84 -0.12
CA PRO A 226 9.64 6.07 -1.13
C PRO A 226 9.55 6.77 -2.50
N ILE A 227 9.67 8.11 -2.55
CA ILE A 227 9.71 8.82 -3.84
C ILE A 227 11.04 8.57 -4.55
N HIS A 228 12.14 8.44 -3.80
CA HIS A 228 13.42 8.09 -4.38
C HIS A 228 13.40 6.67 -4.98
N GLU A 229 12.75 5.71 -4.31
CA GLU A 229 12.55 4.37 -4.88
C GLU A 229 11.72 4.43 -6.18
N ALA A 230 10.66 5.24 -6.22
CA ALA A 230 9.88 5.44 -7.45
C ALA A 230 10.72 6.04 -8.60
N GLU A 231 11.61 6.99 -8.30
CA GLU A 231 12.58 7.53 -9.27
C GLU A 231 13.49 6.40 -9.82
N LEU A 232 14.00 5.53 -8.94
CA LEU A 232 14.83 4.39 -9.32
C LEU A 232 14.10 3.34 -10.17
N LEU A 233 12.79 3.12 -9.94
CA LEU A 233 11.97 2.27 -10.81
C LEU A 233 11.85 2.84 -12.22
N VAL A 234 11.65 4.16 -12.35
CA VAL A 234 11.64 4.82 -13.66
C VAL A 234 13.01 4.74 -14.34
N GLU A 235 14.08 4.94 -13.58
CA GLU A 235 15.44 4.76 -14.05
C GLU A 235 15.76 3.31 -14.45
N ALA A 236 15.11 2.30 -13.86
CA ALA A 236 15.19 0.91 -14.30
C ALA A 236 14.42 0.66 -15.61
N GLY A 237 13.53 1.57 -15.99
CA GLY A 237 12.74 1.51 -17.23
C GLY A 237 11.27 1.14 -17.03
N VAL A 238 10.75 1.26 -15.82
CA VAL A 238 9.30 1.18 -15.53
C VAL A 238 8.68 2.54 -15.90
N PRO A 239 7.64 2.62 -16.75
CA PRO A 239 7.03 3.90 -17.10
C PRO A 239 6.42 4.62 -15.88
N PRO A 240 6.35 5.97 -15.85
CA PRO A 240 5.88 6.71 -14.68
C PRO A 240 4.47 6.32 -14.19
N LEU A 241 3.53 6.08 -15.10
CA LEU A 241 2.16 5.65 -14.73
C LEU A 241 2.17 4.25 -14.10
N ASP A 242 2.96 3.31 -14.63
CA ASP A 242 3.14 1.99 -14.03
C ASP A 242 3.84 2.07 -12.66
N THR A 243 4.79 2.99 -12.50
CA THR A 243 5.41 3.27 -11.20
C THR A 243 4.40 3.82 -10.20
N ILE A 244 3.43 4.63 -10.62
CA ILE A 244 2.33 5.08 -9.76
C ILE A 244 1.47 3.88 -9.31
N VAL A 245 1.15 2.96 -10.21
CA VAL A 245 0.43 1.71 -9.85
C VAL A 245 1.24 0.88 -8.85
N ALA A 246 2.56 0.76 -9.07
CA ALA A 246 3.47 0.09 -8.15
C ALA A 246 3.47 0.76 -6.76
N ALA A 247 3.48 2.08 -6.73
CA ALA A 247 3.48 2.89 -5.51
C ALA A 247 2.10 3.01 -4.83
N THR A 248 1.03 2.45 -5.40
CA THR A 248 -0.34 2.61 -4.88
C THR A 248 -1.08 1.28 -4.82
N HIS A 249 -1.72 0.86 -5.91
CA HIS A 249 -2.52 -0.37 -5.99
C HIS A 249 -1.71 -1.62 -5.61
N ASN A 250 -0.54 -1.82 -6.20
CA ASN A 250 0.26 -3.02 -5.93
C ASN A 250 0.81 -3.04 -4.50
N GLY A 251 1.22 -1.88 -3.96
CA GLY A 251 1.64 -1.76 -2.56
C GLY A 251 0.49 -2.10 -1.59
N ALA A 252 -0.71 -1.57 -1.84
CA ALA A 252 -1.89 -1.90 -1.03
C ALA A 252 -2.26 -3.39 -1.14
N MET A 253 -2.13 -3.99 -2.33
CA MET A 253 -2.35 -5.42 -2.53
C MET A 253 -1.32 -6.28 -1.77
N ALA A 254 -0.04 -5.92 -1.80
CA ALA A 254 1.02 -6.63 -1.07
C ALA A 254 0.79 -6.62 0.45
N LEU A 255 0.21 -5.53 0.96
CA LEU A 255 -0.14 -5.38 2.37
C LEU A 255 -1.53 -5.93 2.72
N HIS A 256 -2.25 -6.53 1.78
CA HIS A 256 -3.65 -6.98 1.94
C HIS A 256 -4.61 -5.84 2.35
N GLN A 257 -4.35 -4.62 1.87
CA GLN A 257 -5.08 -3.39 2.17
C GLN A 257 -5.86 -2.83 0.96
N LEU A 258 -5.89 -3.54 -0.18
CA LEU A 258 -6.45 -3.03 -1.42
C LEU A 258 -7.96 -2.71 -1.35
N GLU A 259 -8.70 -3.42 -0.49
CA GLU A 259 -10.12 -3.14 -0.24
C GLU A 259 -10.33 -1.81 0.49
N GLN A 260 -9.32 -1.32 1.22
CA GLN A 260 -9.41 -0.09 2.00
C GLN A 260 -8.74 1.11 1.33
N ARG A 261 -7.65 0.90 0.57
CA ARG A 261 -6.83 1.99 -0.01
C ARG A 261 -6.04 1.55 -1.24
N GLY A 262 -5.26 2.46 -1.81
CA GLY A 262 -4.37 2.20 -2.94
C GLY A 262 -4.95 2.58 -4.30
N THR A 263 -6.25 2.89 -4.36
CA THR A 263 -6.91 3.45 -5.54
C THR A 263 -7.96 4.48 -5.15
N ILE A 264 -8.34 5.36 -6.08
CA ILE A 264 -9.44 6.30 -5.90
C ILE A 264 -10.72 5.65 -6.43
N GLU A 265 -11.41 4.93 -5.54
CA GLU A 265 -12.68 4.24 -5.82
C GLU A 265 -13.68 4.53 -4.70
N ALA A 266 -14.97 4.44 -5.00
CA ALA A 266 -16.02 4.65 -4.00
C ALA A 266 -15.86 3.70 -2.80
N GLU A 267 -16.22 4.19 -1.61
CA GLU A 267 -16.17 3.48 -0.31
C GLU A 267 -14.74 3.19 0.22
N LYS A 268 -13.69 3.42 -0.58
CA LYS A 268 -12.31 3.37 -0.09
C LYS A 268 -11.97 4.58 0.78
N ARG A 269 -10.96 4.41 1.64
CA ARG A 269 -10.45 5.47 2.51
C ARG A 269 -9.89 6.60 1.66
N ALA A 270 -10.22 7.83 2.04
CA ALA A 270 -9.77 9.03 1.35
C ALA A 270 -8.32 9.39 1.76
N ASP A 271 -7.37 8.70 1.13
CA ASP A 271 -5.94 8.97 1.19
C ASP A 271 -5.46 9.50 -0.16
N LEU A 272 -5.40 10.82 -0.30
CA LEU A 272 -5.23 11.49 -1.59
C LEU A 272 -4.02 12.43 -1.59
N LEU A 273 -3.34 12.49 -2.73
CA LEU A 273 -2.36 13.52 -3.06
C LEU A 273 -2.91 14.41 -4.15
N VAL A 274 -2.84 15.72 -3.96
CA VAL A 274 -3.04 16.71 -5.01
C VAL A 274 -1.69 17.33 -5.34
N LEU A 275 -1.26 17.17 -6.59
CA LEU A 275 0.04 17.60 -7.08
C LEU A 275 -0.11 18.82 -7.99
N SER A 276 0.93 19.66 -7.97
CA SER A 276 1.02 20.88 -8.80
C SER A 276 1.69 20.65 -10.16
N ALA A 277 2.18 19.44 -10.44
CA ALA A 277 2.82 19.05 -11.68
C ALA A 277 2.53 17.58 -12.01
N ASN A 278 2.62 17.19 -13.28
CA ASN A 278 2.16 15.89 -13.78
C ASN A 278 3.12 14.73 -13.40
N PRO A 279 2.75 13.81 -12.50
CA PRO A 279 3.62 12.67 -12.15
C PRO A 279 3.68 11.61 -13.27
N GLY A 280 2.74 11.61 -14.21
CA GLY A 280 2.76 10.73 -15.38
C GLY A 280 3.75 11.15 -16.48
N GLU A 281 4.13 12.43 -16.50
CA GLU A 281 5.20 12.94 -17.38
C GLU A 281 6.58 12.83 -16.72
N ASP A 282 6.67 13.10 -15.42
CA ASP A 282 7.90 13.01 -14.65
C ASP A 282 7.59 12.58 -13.21
N ILE A 283 8.05 11.40 -12.82
CA ILE A 283 7.78 10.81 -11.51
C ILE A 283 8.28 11.67 -10.34
N ARG A 284 9.28 12.54 -10.57
CA ARG A 284 9.78 13.49 -9.55
C ARG A 284 8.71 14.49 -9.12
N ASN A 285 7.65 14.66 -9.90
CA ASN A 285 6.52 15.51 -9.55
C ASN A 285 5.69 14.98 -8.38
N LEU A 286 5.90 13.74 -7.92
CA LEU A 286 5.39 13.25 -6.63
C LEU A 286 5.84 14.15 -5.45
N ARG A 287 6.97 14.86 -5.59
CA ARG A 287 7.47 15.82 -4.58
C ARG A 287 6.72 17.15 -4.60
N ARG A 288 5.94 17.44 -5.64
CA ARG A 288 5.29 18.74 -5.88
C ARG A 288 3.88 18.78 -5.28
N VAL A 289 3.76 18.37 -4.02
CA VAL A 289 2.49 18.27 -3.28
C VAL A 289 1.90 19.65 -3.03
N ALA A 290 0.69 19.87 -3.53
CA ALA A 290 -0.11 21.05 -3.25
C ALA A 290 -1.01 20.84 -2.03
N LEU A 291 -1.64 19.66 -1.93
CA LEU A 291 -2.45 19.24 -0.79
C LEU A 291 -2.27 17.75 -0.54
N ARG A 292 -2.35 17.34 0.72
CA ARG A 292 -2.34 15.94 1.14
C ARG A 292 -3.54 15.67 2.04
N MET A 293 -4.26 14.58 1.75
CA MET A 293 -5.39 14.12 2.54
C MET A 293 -5.10 12.74 3.12
N VAL A 294 -5.43 12.54 4.39
CA VAL A 294 -5.34 11.23 5.08
C VAL A 294 -6.63 11.01 5.87
N ALA A 295 -7.32 9.89 5.64
CA ALA A 295 -8.66 9.64 6.22
C ALA A 295 -9.63 10.84 6.03
N GLY A 296 -9.65 11.44 4.85
CA GLY A 296 -10.57 12.55 4.56
C GLY A 296 -10.18 13.91 5.14
N GLU A 297 -9.13 13.96 5.96
CA GLU A 297 -8.63 15.18 6.58
C GLU A 297 -7.45 15.76 5.81
N TRP A 298 -7.49 17.06 5.55
CA TRP A 298 -6.38 17.79 4.93
C TRP A 298 -5.25 17.98 5.93
N LEU A 299 -4.07 17.46 5.60
CA LEU A 299 -2.85 17.71 6.36
C LEU A 299 -2.19 18.99 5.85
N ARG A 300 -2.01 19.96 6.75
CA ARG A 300 -1.25 21.19 6.51
C ARG A 300 0.25 20.96 6.65
#